data_AF-A0A0M8MPW8-F1
#
_entry.id   AF-A0A0M8MPW8-F1
#
_cell.length_a   1.000
_cell.length_b   1.000
_cell.length_c   1.000
_cell.angle_alpha   90.00
_cell.angle_beta   90.00
_cell.angle_gamma   90.00
#
_symmetry.space_group_name_H-M   'P 1'
#
loop_
_entity.id
_entity.type
_entity.pdbx_description
1 polymer ?
#
loop_
_entity_poly.entity_id
_entity_poly.type
_entity_poly.pdbx_seq_one_letter_code
_entity_poly.pdbx_strand_id
1 'polypeptide(L)'
;MASSPARVYRQWREQARLLGWRWCDPYLYQAHAFLARRTVEAWRDAMVAQRHAIAARKAQQAEMRCRQLQWANAGWTHAISRALDQAYARRGALRHSILRALAPPHPSPSVGENARYPRRLRLPHLSSLVQTMILSKDAQRGDAPKPSALACPPKLALAYESVQKIPGHTLSRRRRANAHWRWFSMQWQRVRAPLGLHIVRANDAEDTPGFAPREQPYSALYAHVESRAASPGPTAPRRVRRAQNTVCESTIIRPRYLRAAQEAVTAMEATHTATYRKAARRLSSRLVTVTPTSRAYRRQYARILAQSPRIDVHDNAVSWKKHASTPPHSIPPWMQLAHSLQALTKAESASPTPDAKPSAAEKRKPFRIHLSPHALYSGKGPRTVRAQATPDEAAWLARGSQGLK
;
A
#
# COMPACT_ATOMS: atom_id res chain seq x y z
N MET A 1 -19.31 -17.16 -27.49
CA MET A 1 -19.10 -15.76 -27.91
C MET A 1 -18.08 -15.09 -26.98
N ALA A 2 -17.00 -14.54 -27.52
CA ALA A 2 -16.01 -13.81 -26.72
C ALA A 2 -16.66 -12.52 -26.15
N SER A 3 -16.40 -12.21 -24.87
CA SER A 3 -16.92 -11.00 -24.26
C SER A 3 -16.29 -9.76 -24.91
N SER A 4 -17.08 -8.73 -25.19
CA SER A 4 -16.55 -7.45 -25.70
C SER A 4 -15.77 -6.71 -24.60
N PRO A 5 -14.62 -6.07 -24.91
CA PRO A 5 -13.86 -5.27 -23.94
C PRO A 5 -14.70 -4.23 -23.21
N ALA A 6 -15.62 -3.57 -23.92
CA ALA A 6 -16.52 -2.56 -23.35
C ALA A 6 -17.53 -3.15 -22.35
N ARG A 7 -17.99 -4.38 -22.58
CA ARG A 7 -18.90 -5.09 -21.67
C ARG A 7 -18.17 -5.47 -20.38
N VAL A 8 -16.98 -6.07 -20.50
CA VAL A 8 -16.16 -6.45 -19.33
C VAL A 8 -15.77 -5.22 -18.51
N TYR A 9 -15.41 -4.11 -19.16
CA TYR A 9 -15.11 -2.86 -18.48
C TYR A 9 -16.28 -2.33 -17.65
N ARG A 10 -17.49 -2.29 -18.24
CA ARG A 10 -18.72 -1.86 -17.56
C ARG A 10 -19.00 -2.73 -16.34
N GLN A 11 -19.00 -4.04 -16.52
CA GLN A 11 -19.23 -5.01 -15.45
C GLN A 11 -18.18 -4.86 -14.32
N TRP A 12 -16.90 -4.70 -14.66
CA TRP A 12 -15.85 -4.48 -13.67
C TRP A 12 -16.12 -3.19 -12.87
N ARG A 13 -16.44 -2.08 -13.54
CA ARG A 13 -16.75 -0.81 -12.85
C ARG A 13 -17.96 -0.90 -11.94
N GLU A 14 -19.00 -1.61 -12.36
CA GLU A 14 -20.19 -1.86 -11.54
C GLU A 14 -19.84 -2.65 -10.28
N GLN A 15 -19.06 -3.72 -10.41
CA GLN A 15 -18.59 -4.52 -9.28
C GLN A 15 -17.66 -3.72 -8.35
N ALA A 16 -16.79 -2.88 -8.91
CA ALA A 16 -15.94 -1.97 -8.13
C ALA A 16 -16.78 -0.92 -7.38
N ARG A 17 -17.85 -0.40 -7.98
CA ARG A 17 -18.75 0.57 -7.35
C ARG A 17 -19.55 -0.07 -6.22
N LEU A 18 -20.04 -1.29 -6.41
CA LEU A 18 -20.68 -2.08 -5.37
C LEU A 18 -19.72 -2.32 -4.19
N LEU A 19 -18.46 -2.66 -4.47
CA LEU A 19 -17.45 -2.87 -3.43
C LEU A 19 -17.16 -1.58 -2.66
N GLY A 20 -16.93 -0.48 -3.37
CA GLY A 20 -16.70 0.84 -2.76
C GLY A 20 -17.88 1.29 -1.90
N TRP A 21 -19.12 1.04 -2.35
CA TRP A 21 -20.33 1.32 -1.57
C TRP A 21 -20.43 0.44 -0.31
N ARG A 22 -20.23 -0.88 -0.43
CA ARG A 22 -20.29 -1.81 0.73
C ARG A 22 -19.26 -1.49 1.81
N TRP A 23 -18.08 -1.02 1.39
CA TRP A 23 -17.00 -0.66 2.29
C TRP A 23 -17.03 0.82 2.70
N CYS A 24 -18.00 1.59 2.18
CA CYS A 24 -18.10 3.03 2.31
C CYS A 24 -16.77 3.73 1.98
N ASP A 25 -16.03 3.23 0.98
CA ASP A 25 -14.67 3.65 0.65
C ASP A 25 -14.58 4.03 -0.84
N PRO A 26 -14.68 5.33 -1.18
CA PRO A 26 -14.67 5.78 -2.56
C PRO A 26 -13.35 5.49 -3.28
N TYR A 27 -12.26 5.38 -2.52
CA TYR A 27 -10.93 5.08 -3.06
C TYR A 27 -10.87 3.68 -3.69
N LEU A 28 -11.60 2.70 -3.12
CA LEU A 28 -11.67 1.35 -3.72
C LEU A 28 -12.25 1.39 -5.13
N TYR A 29 -13.30 2.19 -5.34
CA TYR A 29 -13.89 2.37 -6.65
C TYR A 29 -12.88 3.00 -7.62
N GLN A 30 -12.25 4.11 -7.23
CA GLN A 30 -11.28 4.81 -8.07
C GLN A 30 -10.12 3.88 -8.49
N ALA A 31 -9.54 3.17 -7.53
CA ALA A 31 -8.41 2.28 -7.76
C ALA A 31 -8.78 1.12 -8.71
N HIS A 32 -9.91 0.45 -8.47
CA HIS A 32 -10.36 -0.65 -9.33
C HIS A 32 -10.85 -0.17 -10.70
N ALA A 33 -11.43 1.02 -10.82
CA ALA A 33 -11.78 1.62 -12.10
C ALA A 33 -10.52 1.91 -12.94
N PHE A 34 -9.46 2.44 -12.32
CA PHE A 34 -8.17 2.63 -12.98
C PHE A 34 -7.55 1.30 -13.44
N LEU A 35 -7.56 0.27 -12.58
CA LEU A 35 -7.08 -1.07 -12.93
C LEU A 35 -7.87 -1.68 -14.08
N ALA A 36 -9.21 -1.51 -14.09
CA ALA A 36 -10.07 -1.96 -15.16
C ALA A 36 -9.71 -1.28 -16.49
N ARG A 37 -9.60 0.07 -16.47
CA ARG A 37 -9.26 0.87 -17.65
C ARG A 37 -7.94 0.42 -18.26
N ARG A 38 -6.87 0.37 -17.46
CA ARG A 38 -5.53 -0.04 -17.91
C ARG A 38 -5.50 -1.46 -18.49
N THR A 39 -6.27 -2.38 -17.91
CA THR A 39 -6.31 -3.78 -18.38
C THR A 39 -7.05 -3.88 -19.71
N VAL A 40 -8.16 -3.17 -19.85
CA VAL A 40 -9.00 -3.16 -21.05
C VAL A 40 -8.34 -2.39 -22.20
N GLU A 41 -7.64 -1.28 -21.92
CA GLU A 41 -6.81 -0.57 -22.91
C GLU A 41 -5.73 -1.50 -23.45
N ALA A 42 -4.96 -2.18 -22.57
CA ALA A 42 -3.94 -3.13 -23.02
C ALA A 42 -4.51 -4.33 -23.81
N TRP A 43 -5.75 -4.72 -23.55
CA TRP A 43 -6.46 -5.72 -24.34
C TRP A 43 -6.82 -5.15 -25.72
N ARG A 44 -7.43 -3.97 -25.78
CA ARG A 44 -7.78 -3.28 -27.02
C ARG A 44 -6.56 -3.05 -27.90
N ASP A 45 -5.46 -2.56 -27.32
CA ASP A 45 -4.22 -2.30 -28.05
C ASP A 45 -3.63 -3.59 -28.64
N ALA A 46 -3.75 -4.72 -27.92
CA ALA A 46 -3.35 -6.03 -28.44
C ALA A 46 -4.25 -6.52 -29.59
N MET A 47 -5.55 -6.20 -29.55
CA MET A 47 -6.48 -6.51 -30.65
C MET A 47 -6.17 -5.67 -31.89
N VAL A 48 -5.94 -4.36 -31.71
CA VAL A 48 -5.56 -3.44 -32.80
C VAL A 48 -4.25 -3.87 -33.45
N ALA A 49 -3.27 -4.30 -32.65
CA ALA A 49 -2.01 -4.85 -33.14
C ALA A 49 -2.12 -6.28 -33.72
N GLN A 50 -3.34 -6.85 -33.84
CA GLN A 50 -3.60 -8.21 -34.33
C GLN A 50 -2.86 -9.32 -33.57
N ARG A 51 -2.51 -9.08 -32.29
CA ARG A 51 -1.81 -10.04 -31.43
C ARG A 51 -2.82 -10.93 -30.70
N HIS A 52 -3.52 -11.79 -31.45
CA HIS A 52 -4.67 -12.56 -30.96
C HIS A 52 -4.38 -13.36 -29.68
N ALA A 53 -3.23 -14.04 -29.56
CA ALA A 53 -2.87 -14.80 -28.37
C ALA A 53 -2.72 -13.90 -27.12
N ILE A 54 -2.12 -12.71 -27.29
CA ILE A 54 -1.98 -11.73 -26.20
C ILE A 54 -3.35 -11.17 -25.85
N ALA A 55 -4.17 -10.82 -26.84
CA ALA A 55 -5.52 -10.32 -26.63
C ALA A 55 -6.40 -11.33 -25.87
N ALA A 56 -6.37 -12.62 -26.24
CA ALA A 56 -7.10 -13.68 -25.55
C ALA A 56 -6.67 -13.82 -24.08
N ARG A 57 -5.36 -13.78 -23.81
CA ARG A 57 -4.83 -13.81 -22.44
C ARG A 57 -5.29 -12.59 -21.63
N LYS A 58 -5.35 -11.41 -22.24
CA LYS A 58 -5.83 -10.17 -21.59
C LYS A 58 -7.33 -10.20 -21.33
N ALA A 59 -8.12 -10.74 -22.25
CA ALA A 59 -9.56 -10.98 -22.07
C ALA A 59 -9.82 -11.86 -20.84
N GLN A 60 -9.19 -13.05 -20.80
CA GLN A 60 -9.29 -13.97 -19.67
C GLN A 60 -8.83 -13.32 -18.35
N GLN A 61 -7.75 -12.54 -18.39
CA GLN A 61 -7.27 -11.80 -17.23
C GLN A 61 -8.32 -10.79 -16.73
N ALA A 62 -8.98 -10.05 -17.63
CA ALA A 62 -9.99 -9.07 -17.26
C ALA A 62 -11.24 -9.72 -16.67
N GLU A 63 -11.73 -10.81 -17.28
CA GLU A 63 -12.87 -11.57 -16.76
C GLU A 63 -12.58 -12.17 -15.38
N MET A 64 -11.39 -12.76 -15.21
CA MET A 64 -10.96 -13.31 -13.92
C MET A 64 -10.93 -12.24 -12.83
N ARG A 65 -10.49 -11.01 -13.15
CA ARG A 65 -10.47 -9.89 -12.20
C ARG A 65 -11.87 -9.41 -11.83
N CYS A 66 -12.78 -9.35 -12.80
CA CYS A 66 -14.18 -9.07 -12.55
C CYS A 66 -14.81 -10.12 -11.62
N ARG A 67 -14.57 -11.42 -11.88
CA ARG A 67 -15.01 -12.51 -10.99
C ARG A 67 -14.41 -12.38 -9.58
N GLN A 68 -13.14 -12.02 -9.45
CA GLN A 68 -12.51 -11.78 -8.14
C GLN A 68 -13.20 -10.66 -7.35
N LEU A 69 -13.68 -9.60 -8.02
CA LEU A 69 -14.47 -8.56 -7.36
C LEU A 69 -15.88 -9.03 -6.99
N GLN A 70 -16.53 -9.84 -7.83
CA GLN A 70 -17.81 -10.48 -7.48
C GLN A 70 -17.66 -11.34 -6.23
N TRP A 71 -16.60 -12.13 -6.14
CA TRP A 71 -16.28 -12.90 -4.94
C TRP A 71 -15.99 -12.03 -3.71
N ALA A 72 -15.31 -10.90 -3.89
CA ALA A 72 -15.06 -9.95 -2.80
C ALA A 72 -16.39 -9.34 -2.32
N ASN A 73 -17.28 -9.00 -3.25
CA ASN A 73 -18.63 -8.53 -2.95
C ASN A 73 -19.41 -9.61 -2.20
N ALA A 74 -19.38 -10.87 -2.62
CA ALA A 74 -19.98 -12.03 -1.94
C ALA A 74 -19.44 -12.32 -0.51
N GLY A 75 -18.50 -11.51 0.00
CA GLY A 75 -17.98 -11.65 1.36
C GLY A 75 -16.79 -12.58 1.50
N TRP A 76 -16.19 -13.05 0.39
CA TRP A 76 -15.06 -13.98 0.48
C TRP A 76 -13.80 -13.29 0.99
N THR A 77 -13.36 -13.66 2.20
CA THR A 77 -12.29 -12.99 2.95
C THR A 77 -10.96 -12.88 2.19
N HIS A 78 -10.58 -13.91 1.43
CA HIS A 78 -9.38 -13.89 0.60
C HIS A 78 -9.51 -12.96 -0.62
N ALA A 79 -10.68 -12.92 -1.26
CA ALA A 79 -10.94 -12.00 -2.37
C ALA A 79 -11.03 -10.55 -1.90
N ILE A 80 -11.67 -10.29 -0.76
CA ILE A 80 -11.68 -8.99 -0.07
C ILE A 80 -10.24 -8.54 0.18
N SER A 81 -9.45 -9.37 0.85
CA SER A 81 -8.05 -9.08 1.14
C SER A 81 -7.28 -8.75 -0.13
N ARG A 82 -7.56 -9.50 -1.20
CA ARG A 82 -6.96 -9.28 -2.52
C ARG A 82 -7.40 -8.00 -3.21
N ALA A 83 -8.65 -7.61 -3.09
CA ALA A 83 -9.18 -6.38 -3.65
C ALA A 83 -8.61 -5.16 -2.91
N LEU A 84 -8.54 -5.21 -1.57
CA LEU A 84 -7.95 -4.17 -0.74
C LEU A 84 -6.45 -4.01 -1.02
N ASP A 85 -5.70 -5.10 -1.00
CA ASP A 85 -4.26 -5.09 -1.26
C ASP A 85 -3.93 -4.56 -2.68
N GLN A 86 -4.82 -4.74 -3.66
CA GLN A 86 -4.67 -4.14 -4.98
C GLN A 86 -4.94 -2.65 -4.95
N ALA A 87 -6.06 -2.23 -4.37
CA ALA A 87 -6.46 -0.83 -4.31
C ALA A 87 -5.43 0.02 -3.57
N TYR A 88 -4.93 -0.47 -2.45
CA TYR A 88 -3.92 0.19 -1.60
C TYR A 88 -2.48 -0.14 -2.01
N ALA A 89 -2.26 -0.59 -3.25
CA ALA A 89 -0.93 -0.77 -3.83
C ALA A 89 0.01 -1.71 -3.04
N ARG A 90 -0.52 -2.67 -2.28
CA ARG A 90 0.29 -3.74 -1.65
C ARG A 90 0.72 -4.78 -2.68
N ARG A 91 -0.02 -4.91 -3.79
CA ARG A 91 0.30 -5.81 -4.90
C ARG A 91 -0.16 -5.26 -6.26
N GLY A 92 0.35 -5.87 -7.32
CA GLY A 92 -0.14 -5.65 -8.68
C GLY A 92 0.28 -4.32 -9.29
N ALA A 93 -0.50 -3.86 -10.27
CA ALA A 93 -0.11 -2.75 -11.14
C ALA A 93 0.04 -1.41 -10.41
N LEU A 94 -0.76 -1.15 -9.37
CA LEU A 94 -0.65 0.07 -8.55
C LEU A 94 0.61 0.10 -7.69
N ARG A 95 0.99 -1.05 -7.10
CA ARG A 95 2.29 -1.20 -6.43
C ARG A 95 3.42 -0.86 -7.39
N HIS A 96 3.37 -1.43 -8.59
CA HIS A 96 4.38 -1.18 -9.60
C HIS A 96 4.43 0.27 -10.05
N SER A 97 3.30 0.97 -10.19
CA SER A 97 3.34 2.39 -10.58
C SER A 97 3.97 3.27 -9.51
N ILE A 98 3.64 3.07 -8.23
CA ILE A 98 4.22 3.84 -7.13
C ILE A 98 5.72 3.55 -7.00
N LEU A 99 6.11 2.27 -6.96
CA LEU A 99 7.52 1.91 -6.85
C LEU A 99 8.30 2.28 -8.12
N ARG A 100 7.70 2.25 -9.31
CA ARG A 100 8.42 2.66 -10.53
C ARG A 100 8.90 4.11 -10.48
N ALA A 101 8.19 5.00 -9.79
CA ALA A 101 8.63 6.38 -9.58
C ALA A 101 9.90 6.50 -8.72
N LEU A 102 10.17 5.50 -7.88
CA LEU A 102 11.36 5.39 -7.03
C LEU A 102 12.44 4.48 -7.60
N ALA A 103 12.12 3.67 -8.61
CA ALA A 103 13.08 2.72 -9.15
C ALA A 103 14.28 3.45 -9.76
N PRO A 104 15.51 2.96 -9.52
CA PRO A 104 16.68 3.56 -10.12
C PRO A 104 16.58 3.45 -11.65
N PRO A 105 17.03 4.48 -12.38
CA PRO A 105 17.06 4.43 -13.84
C PRO A 105 17.94 3.25 -14.28
N HIS A 106 17.47 2.53 -15.31
CA HIS A 106 18.25 1.47 -15.95
C HIS A 106 18.47 1.85 -17.43
N PRO A 107 19.73 2.00 -17.88
CA PRO A 107 20.97 1.86 -17.11
C PRO A 107 21.18 3.03 -16.12
N SER A 108 21.99 2.81 -15.09
CA SER A 108 22.36 3.84 -14.12
C SER A 108 23.02 5.06 -14.79
N PRO A 109 22.85 6.27 -14.22
CA PRO A 109 23.48 7.47 -14.73
C PRO A 109 25.01 7.37 -14.65
N SER A 110 25.70 8.15 -15.48
CA SER A 110 27.16 8.27 -15.51
C SER A 110 27.63 9.24 -14.41
N VAL A 111 27.45 8.85 -13.15
CA VAL A 111 27.86 9.65 -11.98
C VAL A 111 28.90 8.87 -11.18
N GLY A 112 29.94 9.58 -10.70
CA GLY A 112 31.02 9.00 -9.91
C GLY A 112 31.72 7.83 -10.61
N GLU A 113 31.90 6.71 -9.90
CA GLU A 113 32.56 5.50 -10.42
C GLU A 113 31.87 4.93 -11.68
N ASN A 114 30.55 5.12 -11.82
CA ASN A 114 29.80 4.64 -12.98
C ASN A 114 30.11 5.41 -14.28
N ALA A 115 30.67 6.62 -14.19
CA ALA A 115 31.04 7.41 -15.37
C ALA A 115 32.15 6.73 -16.19
N ARG A 116 33.06 6.01 -15.52
CA ARG A 116 34.20 5.30 -16.14
C ARG A 116 33.81 4.07 -16.97
N TYR A 117 32.57 3.57 -16.80
CA TYR A 117 32.15 2.29 -17.37
C TYR A 117 31.01 2.43 -18.38
N PRO A 118 30.96 1.55 -19.41
CA PRO A 118 29.86 1.53 -20.38
C PRO A 118 28.54 1.16 -19.71
N ARG A 119 27.42 1.54 -20.33
CA ARG A 119 26.05 1.43 -19.77
C ARG A 119 25.72 0.05 -19.19
N ARG A 120 26.23 -1.04 -19.78
CA ARG A 120 25.98 -2.44 -19.36
C ARG A 120 26.75 -2.86 -18.11
N LEU A 121 27.80 -2.14 -17.72
CA LEU A 121 28.70 -2.48 -16.61
C LEU A 121 28.52 -1.56 -15.39
N ARG A 122 27.55 -0.64 -15.43
CA ARG A 122 27.26 0.30 -14.36
C ARG A 122 26.51 -0.39 -13.22
N LEU A 123 26.89 -0.06 -11.99
CA LEU A 123 26.22 -0.50 -10.77
C LEU A 123 24.90 0.28 -10.58
N PRO A 124 23.87 -0.29 -9.94
CA PRO A 124 22.64 0.44 -9.64
C PRO A 124 22.93 1.68 -8.78
N HIS A 125 22.55 2.86 -9.28
CA HIS A 125 22.62 4.10 -8.50
C HIS A 125 21.38 4.20 -7.61
N LEU A 126 21.54 3.99 -6.31
CA LEU A 126 20.44 3.99 -5.35
C LEU A 126 20.38 5.35 -4.65
N SER A 127 19.27 6.06 -4.79
CA SER A 127 19.03 7.27 -3.99
C SER A 127 18.95 6.91 -2.50
N SER A 128 19.29 7.82 -1.60
CA SER A 128 19.20 7.62 -0.15
C SER A 128 17.78 7.28 0.30
N LEU A 129 16.74 7.79 -0.38
CA LEU A 129 15.36 7.33 -0.17
C LEU A 129 15.19 5.83 -0.48
N VAL A 130 15.71 5.38 -1.64
CA VAL A 130 15.66 3.95 -2.02
C VAL A 130 16.48 3.10 -1.06
N GLN A 131 17.66 3.56 -0.65
CA GLN A 131 18.52 2.86 0.31
C GLN A 131 17.83 2.73 1.68
N THR A 132 17.25 3.81 2.20
CA THR A 132 16.50 3.79 3.46
C THR A 132 15.29 2.86 3.38
N MET A 133 14.57 2.84 2.26
CA MET A 133 13.49 1.86 2.03
C MET A 133 13.96 0.42 1.98
N ILE A 134 15.12 0.15 1.37
CA ILE A 134 15.65 -1.20 1.28
C ILE A 134 16.12 -1.69 2.65
N LEU A 135 16.78 -0.83 3.43
CA LEU A 135 17.37 -1.17 4.73
C LEU A 135 16.37 -1.10 5.89
N SER A 136 15.21 -0.47 5.70
CA SER A 136 14.19 -0.40 6.75
C SER A 136 13.41 -1.71 6.88
N LYS A 137 13.33 -2.23 8.11
CA LYS A 137 12.49 -3.39 8.46
C LYS A 137 11.02 -3.15 8.16
N ASP A 138 10.57 -1.92 8.31
CA ASP A 138 9.17 -1.51 8.17
C ASP A 138 8.70 -1.51 6.70
N ALA A 139 9.60 -1.10 5.81
CA ALA A 139 9.35 -1.09 4.37
C ALA A 139 9.55 -2.47 3.72
N GLN A 140 10.27 -3.39 4.36
CA GLN A 140 10.56 -4.70 3.77
C GLN A 140 9.48 -5.75 4.04
N ARG A 141 9.33 -6.69 3.11
CA ARG A 141 8.62 -7.95 3.34
C ARG A 141 9.61 -8.98 3.86
N GLY A 142 9.55 -9.27 5.16
CA GLY A 142 10.51 -10.11 5.87
C GLY A 142 11.69 -9.29 6.38
N ASP A 143 12.84 -9.93 6.61
CA ASP A 143 13.98 -9.25 7.20
C ASP A 143 14.65 -8.27 6.25
N ALA A 144 15.03 -7.12 6.79
CA ALA A 144 15.80 -6.12 6.07
C ALA A 144 17.26 -6.60 5.91
N PRO A 145 17.87 -6.40 4.74
CA PRO A 145 19.27 -6.72 4.54
C PRO A 145 20.17 -5.83 5.40
N LYS A 146 21.35 -6.36 5.74
CA LYS A 146 22.41 -5.58 6.40
C LYS A 146 22.90 -4.46 5.46
N PRO A 147 23.32 -3.29 5.99
CA PRO A 147 23.83 -2.19 5.17
C PRO A 147 25.06 -2.59 4.35
N SER A 148 25.92 -3.48 4.86
CA SER A 148 27.07 -4.02 4.12
C SER A 148 26.69 -4.76 2.83
N ALA A 149 25.46 -5.30 2.74
CA ALA A 149 24.98 -5.99 1.55
C ALA A 149 24.73 -5.06 0.35
N LEU A 150 24.61 -3.74 0.58
CA LEU A 150 24.57 -2.75 -0.50
C LEU A 150 25.91 -2.68 -1.23
N ALA A 151 27.01 -2.70 -0.49
CA ALA A 151 28.37 -2.65 -1.02
C ALA A 151 28.82 -4.01 -1.58
N CYS A 152 28.53 -5.11 -0.86
CA CYS A 152 28.86 -6.45 -1.28
C CYS A 152 27.67 -7.41 -1.09
N PRO A 153 26.84 -7.63 -2.13
CA PRO A 153 25.74 -8.57 -2.08
C PRO A 153 26.22 -9.99 -1.69
N PRO A 154 25.40 -10.82 -1.01
CA PRO A 154 25.83 -12.14 -0.54
C PRO A 154 26.42 -13.05 -1.64
N LYS A 155 25.81 -13.04 -2.84
CA LYS A 155 26.34 -13.80 -3.99
C LYS A 155 27.68 -13.28 -4.50
N LEU A 156 27.96 -11.98 -4.29
CA LEU A 156 29.23 -11.38 -4.65
C LEU A 156 30.30 -11.68 -3.60
N ALA A 157 29.94 -11.71 -2.31
CA ALA A 157 30.84 -12.10 -1.22
C ALA A 157 31.38 -13.53 -1.43
N LEU A 158 30.50 -14.49 -1.69
CA LEU A 158 30.89 -15.87 -2.03
C LEU A 158 31.79 -15.93 -3.28
N ALA A 159 31.52 -15.07 -4.26
CA ALA A 159 32.34 -15.01 -5.46
C ALA A 159 33.75 -14.45 -5.17
N TYR A 160 33.88 -13.46 -4.28
CA TYR A 160 35.18 -12.96 -3.84
C TYR A 160 35.98 -14.03 -3.10
N GLU A 161 35.36 -14.76 -2.17
CA GLU A 161 35.98 -15.89 -1.47
C GLU A 161 36.46 -16.98 -2.43
N SER A 162 35.67 -17.29 -3.47
CA SER A 162 36.06 -18.28 -4.47
C SER A 162 37.24 -17.82 -5.33
N VAL A 163 37.33 -16.51 -5.63
CA VAL A 163 38.39 -15.95 -6.46
C VAL A 163 39.68 -15.76 -5.68
N GLN A 164 39.61 -15.43 -4.38
CA GLN A 164 40.79 -15.36 -3.50
C GLN A 164 41.54 -16.69 -3.40
N LYS A 165 40.87 -17.82 -3.63
CA LYS A 165 41.51 -19.15 -3.66
C LYS A 165 42.35 -19.39 -4.91
N ILE A 166 42.19 -18.59 -5.96
CA ILE A 166 42.90 -18.75 -7.24
C ILE A 166 43.82 -17.53 -7.43
N PRO A 167 45.15 -17.68 -7.30
CA PRO A 167 46.07 -16.55 -7.44
C PRO A 167 45.96 -15.93 -8.84
N GLY A 168 46.03 -14.60 -8.91
CA GLY A 168 45.98 -13.84 -10.17
C GLY A 168 44.59 -13.62 -10.77
N HIS A 169 43.54 -14.28 -10.28
CA HIS A 169 42.19 -14.05 -10.77
C HIS A 169 41.51 -12.88 -10.06
N THR A 170 40.81 -12.04 -10.83
CA THR A 170 39.95 -10.97 -10.32
C THR A 170 38.53 -11.12 -10.85
N LEU A 171 37.53 -10.71 -10.05
CA LEU A 171 36.14 -10.73 -10.50
C LEU A 171 35.90 -9.67 -11.58
N SER A 172 35.40 -10.11 -12.74
CA SER A 172 35.04 -9.19 -13.82
C SER A 172 33.95 -8.20 -13.39
N ARG A 173 34.05 -6.95 -13.87
CA ARG A 173 33.06 -5.89 -13.58
C ARG A 173 31.64 -6.30 -13.97
N ARG A 174 31.49 -7.08 -15.05
CA ARG A 174 30.20 -7.63 -15.49
C ARG A 174 29.56 -8.52 -14.43
N ARG A 175 30.34 -9.41 -13.80
CA ARG A 175 29.85 -10.27 -12.70
C ARG A 175 29.43 -9.42 -11.50
N ARG A 176 30.22 -8.41 -11.14
CA ARG A 176 29.89 -7.45 -10.07
C ARG A 176 28.56 -6.74 -10.36
N ALA A 177 28.43 -6.07 -11.51
CA ALA A 177 27.23 -5.36 -11.89
C ALA A 177 25.99 -6.28 -11.93
N ASN A 178 26.12 -7.47 -12.52
CA ASN A 178 25.03 -8.44 -12.54
C ASN A 178 24.61 -8.90 -11.15
N ALA A 179 25.56 -9.12 -10.23
CA ALA A 179 25.27 -9.50 -8.85
C ALA A 179 24.50 -8.38 -8.12
N HIS A 180 24.93 -7.12 -8.26
CA HIS A 180 24.23 -5.98 -7.68
C HIS A 180 22.83 -5.79 -8.26
N TRP A 181 22.65 -5.85 -9.58
CA TRP A 181 21.33 -5.70 -10.20
C TRP A 181 20.36 -6.82 -9.83
N ARG A 182 20.84 -8.08 -9.76
CA ARG A 182 20.02 -9.21 -9.32
C ARG A 182 19.62 -9.08 -7.85
N TRP A 183 20.58 -8.73 -6.99
CA TRP A 183 20.31 -8.50 -5.58
C TRP A 183 19.33 -7.35 -5.38
N PHE A 184 19.56 -6.21 -6.04
CA PHE A 184 18.66 -5.05 -5.98
C PHE A 184 17.26 -5.42 -6.45
N SER A 185 17.11 -6.08 -7.60
CA SER A 185 15.81 -6.50 -8.12
C SER A 185 15.05 -7.41 -7.15
N MET A 186 15.76 -8.33 -6.51
CA MET A 186 15.20 -9.22 -5.49
C MET A 186 14.74 -8.43 -4.25
N GLN A 187 15.56 -7.52 -3.72
CA GLN A 187 15.15 -6.68 -2.57
C GLN A 187 14.00 -5.74 -2.95
N TRP A 188 14.03 -5.17 -4.14
CA TRP A 188 13.00 -4.26 -4.64
C TRP A 188 11.62 -4.92 -4.79
N GLN A 189 11.60 -6.21 -5.13
CA GLN A 189 10.37 -7.00 -5.14
C GLN A 189 9.79 -7.22 -3.73
N ARG A 190 10.62 -7.13 -2.68
CA ARG A 190 10.20 -7.27 -1.27
C ARG A 190 9.78 -5.93 -0.65
N VAL A 191 10.24 -4.80 -1.18
CA VAL A 191 9.85 -3.46 -0.71
C VAL A 191 8.34 -3.23 -0.84
N ARG A 192 7.72 -2.76 0.23
CA ARG A 192 6.31 -2.34 0.30
C ARG A 192 6.19 -0.92 -0.25
N ALA A 193 5.18 -0.67 -1.09
CA ALA A 193 4.93 0.68 -1.57
C ALA A 193 4.53 1.59 -0.40
N PRO A 194 5.01 2.83 -0.30
CA PRO A 194 4.48 3.75 0.70
C PRO A 194 2.99 4.03 0.44
N LEU A 195 2.24 4.37 1.48
CA LEU A 195 0.86 4.89 1.34
C LEU A 195 0.74 6.39 1.52
N GLY A 196 1.77 7.02 2.09
CA GLY A 196 1.80 8.45 2.27
C GLY A 196 3.19 8.99 2.48
N LEU A 197 3.31 10.29 2.27
CA LEU A 197 4.47 11.08 2.57
C LEU A 197 4.11 12.10 3.66
N HIS A 198 4.99 12.24 4.64
CA HIS A 198 4.89 13.23 5.70
C HIS A 198 6.15 14.09 5.66
N ILE A 199 6.02 15.41 5.78
CA ILE A 199 7.16 16.30 5.90
C ILE A 199 7.31 16.65 7.37
N VAL A 200 8.51 16.45 7.92
CA VAL A 200 8.82 16.75 9.32
C VAL A 200 9.65 18.01 9.35
N ARG A 201 9.12 19.10 9.91
CA ARG A 201 9.87 20.34 10.09
C ARG A 201 10.83 20.21 11.27
N ALA A 202 11.96 20.91 11.20
CA ALA A 202 13.00 20.84 12.22
C ALA A 202 12.51 21.23 13.62
N ASN A 203 11.53 22.14 13.69
CA ASN A 203 11.03 22.71 14.93
C ASN A 203 9.94 21.85 15.59
N ASP A 204 9.35 20.89 14.85
CA ASP A 204 8.26 20.04 15.35
C ASP A 204 8.78 18.78 16.06
N ALA A 205 10.10 18.73 16.32
CA ALA A 205 10.75 17.52 16.80
C ALA A 205 10.43 17.17 18.25
N GLU A 206 9.86 18.07 19.05
CA GLU A 206 9.70 17.83 20.49
C GLU A 206 8.26 17.69 21.00
N ASP A 207 7.27 18.60 20.82
CA ASP A 207 6.11 18.52 21.76
C ASP A 207 4.68 18.75 21.26
N THR A 208 4.30 18.48 19.99
CA THR A 208 2.85 18.39 19.71
C THR A 208 2.47 17.49 18.53
N PRO A 209 1.70 16.40 18.75
CA PRO A 209 1.04 15.64 17.67
C PRO A 209 -0.19 16.39 17.12
N GLY A 210 -0.04 17.70 16.87
CA GLY A 210 -1.04 18.56 16.24
C GLY A 210 -0.93 18.47 14.73
N PHE A 211 -1.80 17.68 14.11
CA PHE A 211 -1.86 17.43 12.67
C PHE A 211 -2.12 18.74 11.90
N ALA A 212 -1.06 19.43 11.45
CA ALA A 212 -1.21 20.69 10.71
C ALA A 212 -1.95 20.43 9.36
N PRO A 213 -3.00 21.20 9.01
CA PRO A 213 -3.86 20.93 7.85
C PRO A 213 -3.21 21.01 6.46
N ARG A 214 -2.11 21.77 6.31
CA ARG A 214 -1.53 22.04 4.99
C ARG A 214 -0.62 20.95 4.43
N GLU A 215 -0.16 20.01 5.26
CA GLU A 215 0.75 18.91 4.85
C GLU A 215 -0.02 17.63 4.47
N GLN A 216 -1.35 17.74 4.41
CA GLN A 216 -2.29 16.63 4.31
C GLN A 216 -2.45 15.97 2.92
N PRO A 217 -2.19 16.57 1.73
CA PRO A 217 -2.60 15.90 0.49
C PRO A 217 -1.83 14.60 0.24
N TYR A 218 -0.53 14.57 0.58
CA TYR A 218 0.31 13.40 0.36
C TYR A 218 0.17 12.32 1.44
N SER A 219 -0.47 12.65 2.58
CA SER A 219 -0.77 11.73 3.68
C SER A 219 -2.26 11.39 3.78
N ALA A 220 -3.14 12.02 2.99
CA ALA A 220 -4.58 11.86 3.04
C ALA A 220 -5.03 10.40 2.93
N LEU A 221 -4.40 9.63 2.04
CA LEU A 221 -4.71 8.20 1.89
C LEU A 221 -4.32 7.40 3.13
N TYR A 222 -3.20 7.76 3.76
CA TYR A 222 -2.73 7.13 4.98
C TYR A 222 -3.67 7.45 6.15
N ALA A 223 -3.99 8.74 6.35
CA ALA A 223 -4.93 9.21 7.37
C ALA A 223 -6.34 8.62 7.19
N HIS A 224 -6.80 8.45 5.94
CA HIS A 224 -8.05 7.76 5.62
C HIS A 224 -8.02 6.29 6.08
N VAL A 225 -6.94 5.57 5.83
CA VAL A 225 -6.81 4.17 6.29
C VAL A 225 -6.72 4.11 7.81
N GLU A 226 -6.06 5.06 8.45
CA GLU A 226 -6.01 5.18 9.92
C GLU A 226 -7.39 5.41 10.53
N SER A 227 -8.18 6.35 9.99
CA SER A 227 -9.55 6.59 10.49
C SER A 227 -10.45 5.36 10.34
N ARG A 228 -10.24 4.54 9.30
CA ARG A 228 -10.95 3.26 9.11
C ARG A 228 -10.44 2.14 10.01
N ALA A 229 -9.18 2.19 10.40
CA ALA A 229 -8.60 1.24 11.34
C ALA A 229 -8.97 1.59 12.81
N ALA A 230 -9.15 2.87 13.10
CA ALA A 230 -9.51 3.39 14.41
C ALA A 230 -10.87 2.86 14.87
N SER A 231 -11.01 2.61 16.17
CA SER A 231 -12.31 2.32 16.77
C SER A 231 -13.13 3.61 16.82
N PRO A 232 -14.39 3.62 16.33
CA PRO A 232 -15.23 4.82 16.31
C PRO A 232 -15.74 5.26 17.70
N GLY A 233 -15.11 4.84 18.79
CA GLY A 233 -15.52 5.17 20.15
C GLY A 233 -15.30 4.03 21.17
N PRO A 234 -15.73 4.25 22.43
CA PRO A 234 -15.68 3.25 23.48
C PRO A 234 -16.40 1.97 23.05
N THR A 235 -15.91 0.84 23.52
CA THR A 235 -16.45 -0.46 23.10
C THR A 235 -17.83 -0.66 23.73
N ALA A 236 -18.89 -0.23 23.03
CA ALA A 236 -20.27 -0.44 23.49
C ALA A 236 -20.49 -1.91 23.90
N PRO A 237 -21.16 -2.17 25.05
CA PRO A 237 -21.43 -3.52 25.52
C PRO A 237 -22.09 -4.39 24.45
N ARG A 238 -21.79 -5.69 24.48
CA ARG A 238 -22.28 -6.66 23.47
C ARG A 238 -23.80 -6.65 23.32
N ARG A 239 -24.55 -6.36 24.41
CA ARG A 239 -26.01 -6.28 24.41
C ARG A 239 -26.53 -5.08 23.60
N VAL A 240 -26.00 -3.87 23.85
CA VAL A 240 -26.34 -2.64 23.10
C VAL A 240 -26.05 -2.81 21.60
N ARG A 241 -24.91 -3.44 21.27
CA ARG A 241 -24.56 -3.71 19.86
C ARG A 241 -25.52 -4.67 19.16
N ARG A 242 -26.05 -5.68 19.87
CA ARG A 242 -27.02 -6.61 19.28
C ARG A 242 -28.32 -5.89 18.94
N ALA A 243 -28.82 -5.03 19.84
CA ALA A 243 -30.02 -4.24 19.62
C ALA A 243 -29.86 -3.21 18.48
N GLN A 244 -28.69 -2.57 18.37
CA GLN A 244 -28.41 -1.62 17.27
C GLN A 244 -28.24 -2.31 15.91
N ASN A 245 -27.61 -3.49 15.87
CA ASN A 245 -27.38 -4.21 14.61
C ASN A 245 -28.67 -4.72 13.96
N THR A 246 -29.68 -5.11 14.73
CA THR A 246 -30.97 -5.55 14.19
C THR A 246 -31.75 -4.42 13.52
N VAL A 247 -31.50 -3.16 13.92
CA VAL A 247 -32.20 -1.99 13.38
C VAL A 247 -31.52 -1.43 12.13
N CYS A 248 -30.18 -1.50 12.04
CA CYS A 248 -29.44 -0.90 10.93
C CYS A 248 -29.41 -1.73 9.63
N GLU A 249 -29.62 -3.05 9.67
CA GLU A 249 -29.51 -3.88 8.46
C GLU A 249 -30.73 -3.79 7.53
N SER A 250 -31.90 -3.36 8.03
CA SER A 250 -33.15 -3.33 7.24
C SER A 250 -33.41 -2.01 6.50
N THR A 251 -32.71 -0.91 6.84
CA THR A 251 -33.05 0.43 6.35
C THR A 251 -32.10 0.99 5.28
N ILE A 252 -31.01 0.29 4.95
CA ILE A 252 -30.09 0.76 3.91
C ILE A 252 -30.70 0.47 2.54
N ILE A 253 -31.52 1.41 2.05
CA ILE A 253 -32.05 1.41 0.68
C ILE A 253 -30.86 1.37 -0.28
N ARG A 254 -30.75 0.26 -1.00
CA ARG A 254 -29.66 0.06 -1.96
C ARG A 254 -29.92 0.92 -3.20
N PRO A 255 -28.93 1.67 -3.69
CA PRO A 255 -29.12 2.46 -4.90
C PRO A 255 -29.47 1.59 -6.11
N ARG A 256 -30.48 1.98 -6.90
CA ARG A 256 -30.96 1.23 -8.08
C ARG A 256 -29.83 0.92 -9.07
N TYR A 257 -28.87 1.84 -9.24
CA TYR A 257 -27.73 1.66 -10.15
C TYR A 257 -26.76 0.54 -9.74
N LEU A 258 -26.90 -0.05 -8.55
CA LEU A 258 -26.10 -1.20 -8.08
C LEU A 258 -26.83 -2.54 -8.26
N ARG A 259 -28.08 -2.55 -8.73
CA ARG A 259 -28.91 -3.76 -8.84
C ARG A 259 -28.28 -4.82 -9.74
N ALA A 260 -27.87 -4.44 -10.95
CA ALA A 260 -27.22 -5.38 -11.90
C ALA A 260 -25.94 -6.01 -11.32
N ALA A 261 -25.15 -5.23 -10.57
CA ALA A 261 -23.95 -5.75 -9.92
C ALA A 261 -24.29 -6.78 -8.84
N GLN A 262 -25.38 -6.57 -8.10
CA GLN A 262 -25.85 -7.48 -7.06
C GLN A 262 -26.42 -8.76 -7.67
N GLU A 263 -27.25 -8.63 -8.71
CA GLU A 263 -27.80 -9.78 -9.45
C GLU A 263 -26.68 -10.66 -10.02
N ALA A 264 -25.61 -10.06 -10.53
CA ALA A 264 -24.44 -10.81 -10.97
C ALA A 264 -23.73 -11.54 -9.82
N VAL A 265 -23.69 -10.95 -8.61
CA VAL A 265 -23.13 -11.61 -7.42
C VAL A 265 -24.02 -12.75 -6.97
N THR A 266 -25.34 -12.57 -6.91
CA THR A 266 -26.28 -13.62 -6.50
C THR A 266 -26.31 -14.77 -7.51
N ALA A 267 -26.25 -14.48 -8.82
CA ALA A 267 -26.13 -15.49 -9.86
C ALA A 267 -24.81 -16.28 -9.75
N MET A 268 -23.71 -15.59 -9.44
CA MET A 268 -22.41 -16.22 -9.21
C MET A 268 -22.43 -17.10 -7.95
N GLU A 269 -23.06 -16.63 -6.86
CA GLU A 269 -23.26 -17.43 -5.65
C GLU A 269 -24.13 -18.67 -5.92
N ALA A 270 -25.19 -18.53 -6.71
CA ALA A 270 -26.08 -19.63 -7.11
C ALA A 270 -25.34 -20.71 -7.91
N THR A 271 -24.56 -20.31 -8.91
CA THR A 271 -23.81 -21.25 -9.77
C THR A 271 -22.68 -21.95 -9.01
N HIS A 272 -22.06 -21.29 -8.03
CA HIS A 272 -20.96 -21.84 -7.26
C HIS A 272 -21.37 -22.30 -5.86
N THR A 273 -22.66 -22.52 -5.59
CA THR A 273 -23.16 -22.88 -4.25
C THR A 273 -22.41 -24.05 -3.61
N ALA A 274 -22.06 -25.11 -4.34
CA ALA A 274 -21.36 -26.26 -3.77
C ALA A 274 -19.91 -25.94 -3.35
N THR A 275 -19.13 -25.29 -4.21
CA THR A 275 -17.74 -24.89 -3.90
C THR A 275 -17.72 -23.77 -2.86
N TYR A 276 -18.66 -22.83 -2.97
CA TYR A 276 -18.90 -21.78 -1.99
C TYR A 276 -19.27 -22.36 -0.64
N ARG A 277 -20.26 -23.28 -0.56
CA ARG A 277 -20.64 -23.96 0.69
C ARG A 277 -19.49 -24.78 1.25
N LYS A 278 -18.68 -25.47 0.43
CA LYS A 278 -17.52 -26.22 0.91
C LYS A 278 -16.43 -25.31 1.48
N ALA A 279 -16.12 -24.20 0.81
CA ALA A 279 -15.18 -23.20 1.30
C ALA A 279 -15.72 -22.46 2.53
N ALA A 280 -17.00 -22.07 2.50
CA ALA A 280 -17.73 -21.46 3.59
C ALA A 280 -17.83 -22.40 4.79
N ARG A 281 -17.98 -23.72 4.61
CA ARG A 281 -17.94 -24.75 5.67
C ARG A 281 -16.55 -24.90 6.27
N ARG A 282 -15.49 -24.85 5.47
CA ARG A 282 -14.11 -24.83 5.99
C ARG A 282 -13.78 -23.52 6.72
N LEU A 283 -14.45 -22.43 6.33
CA LEU A 283 -14.32 -21.11 6.93
C LEU A 283 -15.49 -20.79 7.89
N SER A 284 -16.36 -21.76 8.23
CA SER A 284 -17.73 -21.51 8.74
C SER A 284 -17.80 -20.95 10.13
N SER A 285 -16.66 -20.80 10.80
CA SER A 285 -16.62 -19.94 11.97
C SER A 285 -16.81 -18.46 11.61
N ARG A 286 -16.56 -18.00 10.37
CA ARG A 286 -16.57 -16.57 9.98
C ARG A 286 -16.77 -16.30 8.48
N LEU A 287 -17.93 -16.60 7.90
CA LEU A 287 -18.45 -15.74 6.83
C LEU A 287 -18.76 -14.40 7.48
N VAL A 288 -17.77 -13.50 7.49
CA VAL A 288 -17.96 -12.21 8.16
C VAL A 288 -18.79 -11.36 7.23
N THR A 289 -20.04 -11.08 7.62
CA THR A 289 -20.72 -9.86 7.19
C THR A 289 -19.82 -8.70 7.58
N VAL A 290 -19.03 -8.23 6.62
CA VAL A 290 -18.13 -7.11 6.83
C VAL A 290 -18.97 -5.85 6.77
N THR A 291 -19.68 -5.55 7.85
CA THR A 291 -20.26 -4.23 8.04
C THR A 291 -19.12 -3.24 8.31
N PRO A 292 -19.24 -1.97 7.91
CA PRO A 292 -18.23 -0.93 8.17
C PRO A 292 -17.88 -0.82 9.66
N THR A 293 -18.84 -1.12 10.54
CA THR A 293 -18.68 -1.10 12.00
C THR A 293 -18.03 -2.36 12.57
N SER A 294 -17.88 -3.42 11.76
CA SER A 294 -17.38 -4.71 12.22
C SER A 294 -15.90 -4.65 12.60
N ARG A 295 -15.52 -5.44 13.62
CA ARG A 295 -14.11 -5.62 14.00
C ARG A 295 -13.27 -6.20 12.85
N ALA A 296 -13.88 -7.05 12.02
CA ALA A 296 -13.20 -7.64 10.88
C ALA A 296 -12.85 -6.60 9.82
N TYR A 297 -13.76 -5.65 9.54
CA TYR A 297 -13.49 -4.50 8.67
C TYR A 297 -12.25 -3.74 9.13
N ARG A 298 -12.23 -3.28 10.38
CA ARG A 298 -11.10 -2.53 10.94
C ARG A 298 -9.78 -3.29 10.89
N ARG A 299 -9.82 -4.61 11.18
CA ARG A 299 -8.63 -5.48 11.08
C ARG A 299 -8.07 -5.55 9.67
N GLN A 300 -8.91 -5.47 8.64
CA GLN A 300 -8.41 -5.43 7.26
C GLN A 300 -7.66 -4.13 6.99
N TYR A 301 -8.17 -2.98 7.42
CA TYR A 301 -7.46 -1.69 7.30
C TYR A 301 -6.19 -1.64 8.17
N ALA A 302 -6.23 -2.13 9.41
CA ALA A 302 -5.05 -2.27 10.25
C ALA A 302 -3.97 -3.15 9.60
N ARG A 303 -4.37 -4.24 8.92
CA ARG A 303 -3.44 -5.08 8.15
C ARG A 303 -2.84 -4.31 6.98
N ILE A 304 -3.61 -3.46 6.29
CA ILE A 304 -3.10 -2.60 5.22
C ILE A 304 -2.04 -1.68 5.79
N LEU A 305 -2.29 -1.00 6.92
CA LEU A 305 -1.31 -0.14 7.60
C LEU A 305 -0.05 -0.90 8.01
N ALA A 306 -0.20 -2.12 8.52
CA ALA A 306 0.94 -2.98 8.85
C ALA A 306 1.80 -3.39 7.68
N GLN A 307 1.30 -3.20 6.45
CA GLN A 307 2.02 -3.46 5.22
C GLN A 307 2.37 -2.19 4.46
N SER A 308 2.13 -1.02 5.04
CA SER A 308 2.18 0.26 4.33
C SER A 308 3.01 1.28 5.08
N PRO A 309 4.31 1.37 4.75
CA PRO A 309 5.16 2.39 5.34
C PRO A 309 4.65 3.79 4.97
N ARG A 310 4.84 4.72 5.90
CA ARG A 310 4.86 6.16 5.66
C ARG A 310 6.31 6.60 5.55
N ILE A 311 6.59 7.50 4.62
CA ILE A 311 7.91 8.12 4.48
C ILE A 311 7.85 9.49 5.11
N ASP A 312 8.71 9.72 6.09
CA ASP A 312 8.86 10.98 6.78
C ASP A 312 10.13 11.66 6.22
N VAL A 313 9.95 12.83 5.60
CA VAL A 313 11.00 13.61 4.95
C VAL A 313 11.36 14.77 5.87
N HIS A 314 12.61 14.86 6.30
CA HIS A 314 13.04 15.98 7.14
C HIS A 314 13.31 17.22 6.28
N ASP A 315 12.68 18.33 6.62
CA ASP A 315 12.65 19.56 5.79
C ASP A 315 14.04 20.15 5.55
N ASN A 316 15.00 19.89 6.46
CA ASN A 316 16.39 20.34 6.34
C ASN A 316 17.18 19.62 5.24
N ALA A 317 16.69 18.47 4.75
CA ALA A 317 17.47 17.61 3.88
C ALA A 317 17.32 17.91 2.38
N VAL A 318 16.22 18.54 1.97
CA VAL A 318 15.91 18.71 0.54
C VAL A 318 15.17 20.04 0.37
N SER A 319 15.60 20.91 -0.54
CA SER A 319 14.85 22.10 -0.95
C SER A 319 13.63 21.74 -1.82
N TRP A 320 12.92 20.67 -1.46
CA TRP A 320 11.87 20.03 -2.23
C TRP A 320 10.69 20.98 -2.50
N LYS A 321 10.50 22.00 -1.67
CA LYS A 321 9.48 23.06 -1.84
C LYS A 321 9.58 23.77 -3.20
N LYS A 322 10.79 23.91 -3.77
CA LYS A 322 10.97 24.49 -5.12
C LYS A 322 10.49 23.56 -6.24
N HIS A 323 10.40 22.26 -5.99
CA HIS A 323 10.10 21.23 -6.99
C HIS A 323 8.76 20.52 -6.79
N ALA A 324 8.15 20.66 -5.61
CA ALA A 324 6.81 20.16 -5.35
C ALA A 324 5.76 21.16 -5.81
N SER A 325 5.44 21.11 -7.10
CA SER A 325 4.14 21.62 -7.53
C SER A 325 3.05 20.86 -6.78
N THR A 326 2.06 21.58 -6.27
CA THR A 326 0.85 20.96 -5.71
C THR A 326 0.24 20.10 -6.81
N PRO A 327 0.11 18.78 -6.61
CA PRO A 327 -0.46 17.93 -7.63
C PRO A 327 -1.90 18.38 -7.89
N PRO A 328 -2.35 18.45 -9.15
CA PRO A 328 -3.73 18.84 -9.43
C PRO A 328 -4.68 17.86 -8.75
N HIS A 329 -5.71 18.41 -8.07
CA HIS A 329 -6.68 17.63 -7.28
C HIS A 329 -7.46 16.59 -8.10
N SER A 330 -7.45 16.70 -9.43
CA SER A 330 -8.07 15.75 -10.36
C SER A 330 -7.32 14.41 -10.47
N ILE A 331 -6.05 14.36 -10.04
CA ILE A 331 -5.24 13.14 -10.12
C ILE A 331 -5.60 12.20 -8.96
N PRO A 332 -5.75 10.88 -9.20
CA PRO A 332 -6.00 9.92 -8.13
C PRO A 332 -4.89 9.92 -7.05
N PRO A 333 -5.21 9.66 -5.76
CA PRO A 333 -4.24 9.83 -4.67
C PRO A 333 -2.92 9.06 -4.82
N TRP A 334 -2.95 7.83 -5.37
CA TRP A 334 -1.73 7.05 -5.58
C TRP A 334 -0.82 7.63 -6.68
N MET A 335 -1.38 8.34 -7.65
CA MET A 335 -0.60 9.04 -8.69
C MET A 335 0.00 10.32 -8.14
N GLN A 336 -0.73 11.04 -7.27
CA GLN A 336 -0.17 12.18 -6.53
C GLN A 336 1.05 11.74 -5.70
N LEU A 337 0.93 10.60 -5.01
CA LEU A 337 2.04 9.99 -4.26
C LEU A 337 3.20 9.58 -5.18
N ALA A 338 2.92 8.95 -6.33
CA ALA A 338 3.98 8.59 -7.27
C ALA A 338 4.72 9.83 -7.81
N HIS A 339 3.98 10.90 -8.11
CA HIS A 339 4.55 12.17 -8.57
C HIS A 339 5.40 12.84 -7.48
N SER A 340 4.93 12.87 -6.23
CA SER A 340 5.69 13.45 -5.13
C SER A 340 6.98 12.67 -4.85
N LEU A 341 6.92 11.34 -4.89
CA LEU A 341 8.10 10.48 -4.77
C LEU A 341 9.10 10.70 -5.91
N GLN A 342 8.63 10.92 -7.14
CA GLN A 342 9.50 11.25 -8.27
C GLN A 342 10.12 12.65 -8.14
N ALA A 343 9.37 13.63 -7.61
CA ALA A 343 9.90 14.97 -7.36
C ALA A 343 11.00 14.92 -6.28
N LEU A 344 10.80 14.12 -5.23
CA LEU A 344 11.81 13.92 -4.18
C LEU A 344 13.07 13.25 -4.71
N THR A 345 12.97 12.21 -5.52
CA THR A 345 14.17 11.56 -6.10
C THR A 345 14.93 12.49 -7.04
N LYS A 346 14.23 13.34 -7.79
CA LYS A 346 14.85 14.39 -8.61
C LYS A 346 15.54 15.46 -7.78
N ALA A 347 14.87 15.97 -6.75
CA ALA A 347 15.43 16.99 -5.86
C ALA A 347 16.68 16.46 -5.13
N GLU A 348 16.67 15.19 -4.73
CA GLU A 348 17.82 14.52 -4.14
C GLU A 348 19.00 14.45 -5.12
N SER A 349 18.75 14.14 -6.39
CA SER A 349 19.82 14.11 -7.41
C SER A 349 20.36 15.48 -7.81
N ALA A 350 19.64 16.57 -7.51
CA ALA A 350 20.04 17.93 -7.81
C ALA A 350 20.82 18.60 -6.66
N SER A 351 20.80 18.01 -5.45
CA SER A 351 21.55 18.54 -4.31
C SER A 351 23.07 18.41 -4.58
N PRO A 352 23.85 19.50 -4.43
CA PRO A 352 25.28 19.50 -4.71
C PRO A 352 26.06 18.51 -3.83
N THR A 353 27.18 18.05 -4.38
CA THR A 353 28.03 16.94 -3.94
C THR A 353 28.53 17.03 -2.49
N PRO A 354 28.80 15.87 -1.85
CA PRO A 354 29.05 15.70 -0.41
C PRO A 354 30.43 16.17 0.09
N ASP A 355 31.10 17.07 -0.62
CA ASP A 355 32.45 17.52 -0.25
C ASP A 355 32.44 18.54 0.90
N ALA A 356 31.25 19.06 1.26
CA ALA A 356 31.08 19.83 2.49
C ALA A 356 31.04 18.91 3.71
N LYS A 357 31.93 19.13 4.70
CA LYS A 357 31.90 18.42 5.98
C LYS A 357 30.49 18.52 6.57
N PRO A 358 29.84 17.38 6.89
CA PRO A 358 28.49 17.41 7.40
C PRO A 358 28.45 18.15 8.73
N SER A 359 27.64 19.19 8.80
CA SER A 359 27.34 19.88 10.06
C SER A 359 26.76 18.89 11.08
N ALA A 360 26.85 19.17 12.39
CA ALA A 360 26.28 18.28 13.42
C ALA A 360 24.77 18.02 13.22
N ALA A 361 24.05 18.96 12.59
CA ALA A 361 22.65 18.82 12.21
C ALA A 361 22.42 17.87 11.02
N GLU A 362 23.40 17.71 10.13
CA GLU A 362 23.37 16.79 8.97
C GLU A 362 23.53 15.31 9.34
N LYS A 363 23.86 14.99 10.60
CA LYS A 363 23.89 13.60 11.06
C LYS A 363 22.52 12.92 11.08
N ARG A 364 21.42 13.70 10.99
CA ARG A 364 20.07 13.14 10.91
C ARG A 364 19.84 12.56 9.51
N LYS A 365 19.42 11.30 9.46
CA LYS A 365 19.07 10.65 8.19
C LYS A 365 17.96 11.47 7.50
N PRO A 366 18.09 11.80 6.21
CA PRO A 366 17.16 12.69 5.51
C PRO A 366 15.74 12.11 5.42
N PHE A 367 15.65 10.78 5.47
CA PHE A 367 14.41 10.03 5.41
C PHE A 367 14.29 9.09 6.60
N ARG A 368 13.10 9.07 7.19
CA ARG A 368 12.69 8.09 8.18
C ARG A 368 11.47 7.34 7.67
N ILE A 369 11.39 6.06 7.98
CA ILE A 369 10.28 5.21 7.57
C ILE A 369 9.57 4.76 8.83
N HIS A 370 8.25 4.94 8.83
CA HIS A 370 7.40 4.60 9.96
C HIS A 370 6.26 3.68 9.52
N LEU A 371 5.88 2.76 10.40
CA LEU A 371 4.57 2.13 10.36
C LEU A 371 3.59 2.91 11.23
N SER A 372 2.31 2.81 10.87
CA SER A 372 1.26 3.43 11.67
C SER A 372 1.27 2.79 13.04
N PRO A 373 1.00 3.53 14.14
CA PRO A 373 0.70 2.89 15.40
C PRO A 373 -0.39 1.84 15.21
N HIS A 374 -1.43 2.15 14.42
CA HIS A 374 -2.56 1.27 14.11
C HIS A 374 -2.16 -0.06 13.41
N ALA A 375 -0.96 -0.15 12.85
CA ALA A 375 -0.40 -1.37 12.27
C ALA A 375 -0.20 -2.50 13.28
N LEU A 376 0.16 -2.17 14.52
CA LEU A 376 0.50 -3.14 15.55
C LEU A 376 -0.74 -3.84 16.14
N TYR A 377 -1.94 -3.32 15.85
CA TYR A 377 -3.20 -3.69 16.51
C TYR A 377 -3.99 -4.77 15.77
N SER A 378 -3.36 -5.91 15.45
CA SER A 378 -4.05 -7.01 14.77
C SER A 378 -4.95 -7.87 15.70
N GLY A 379 -4.85 -7.75 17.04
CA GLY A 379 -5.42 -8.77 17.92
C GLY A 379 -5.96 -8.33 19.28
N LYS A 380 -5.21 -7.55 20.04
CA LYS A 380 -5.50 -7.17 21.43
C LYS A 380 -5.07 -5.70 21.56
N GLY A 381 -5.96 -4.81 22.00
CA GLY A 381 -5.60 -3.39 22.18
C GLY A 381 -4.47 -3.22 23.21
N PRO A 382 -3.99 -1.99 23.44
CA PRO A 382 -3.23 -1.71 24.64
C PRO A 382 -4.13 -2.07 25.82
N ARG A 383 -3.77 -3.08 26.61
CA ARG A 383 -4.45 -3.38 27.88
C ARG A 383 -4.22 -2.28 28.92
N THR A 384 -3.43 -1.27 28.57
CA THR A 384 -2.94 -0.20 29.44
C THR A 384 -3.39 1.19 29.01
N VAL A 385 -4.37 1.33 28.10
CA VAL A 385 -5.23 2.50 28.23
C VAL A 385 -6.12 2.18 29.41
N ARG A 386 -5.72 2.64 30.61
CA ARG A 386 -6.66 2.75 31.73
C ARG A 386 -7.90 3.39 31.12
N ALA A 387 -9.02 2.66 31.14
CA ALA A 387 -10.30 3.26 30.76
C ALA A 387 -10.51 4.40 31.76
N GLN A 388 -10.13 5.61 31.38
CA GLN A 388 -10.58 6.78 32.11
C GLN A 388 -12.07 6.79 31.89
N ALA A 389 -12.83 6.62 32.97
CA ALA A 389 -14.27 6.78 32.94
C ALA A 389 -14.55 8.12 32.26
N THR A 390 -15.46 8.14 31.29
CA THR A 390 -15.93 9.44 30.78
C THR A 390 -16.50 10.25 31.93
N PRO A 391 -16.54 11.59 31.85
CA PRO A 391 -17.15 12.41 32.91
C PRO A 391 -18.57 11.94 33.27
N ASP A 392 -19.33 11.47 32.27
CA ASP A 392 -20.66 10.90 32.45
C ASP A 392 -20.65 9.55 33.18
N GLU A 393 -19.71 8.66 32.87
CA GLU A 393 -19.52 7.38 33.58
C GLU A 393 -19.06 7.62 35.03
N ALA A 394 -18.18 8.59 35.26
CA ALA A 394 -17.75 9.01 36.59
C ALA A 394 -18.92 9.59 37.40
N ALA A 395 -19.75 10.45 36.78
CA ALA A 395 -20.95 11.01 37.40
C ALA A 395 -22.05 9.95 37.64
N TRP A 396 -22.13 8.90 36.82
CA TRP A 396 -23.04 7.78 37.02
C TRP A 396 -22.58 6.88 38.18
N LEU A 397 -21.29 6.55 38.23
CA LEU A 397 -20.69 5.78 39.33
C LEU A 397 -20.79 6.51 40.68
N ALA A 398 -20.63 7.84 40.68
CA ALA A 398 -20.78 8.67 41.87
C ALA A 398 -22.23 8.76 42.38
N ARG A 399 -23.22 8.61 41.49
CA ARG A 399 -24.65 8.58 41.87
C ARG A 399 -25.09 7.20 42.38
N GLY A 400 -24.54 6.12 41.81
CA GLY A 400 -24.85 4.76 42.25
C GLY A 400 -24.38 4.44 43.68
N SER A 401 -23.36 5.12 44.19
CA SER A 401 -22.85 4.93 45.56
C SER A 401 -23.65 5.66 46.65
N GLN A 402 -24.55 6.58 46.27
CA GLN A 402 -25.35 7.35 47.24
C GLN A 402 -26.68 6.68 47.63
N GLY A 403 -27.07 5.59 46.96
CA GLY A 403 -28.32 4.85 47.24
C GLY A 403 -28.14 3.55 48.05
N LEU A 404 -26.96 3.32 48.64
CA LEU A 404 -26.61 2.08 49.37
C LEU A 404 -26.23 2.35 50.85
N LYS A 405 -26.74 3.43 51.44
CA LYS A 405 -26.67 3.67 52.89
C LYS A 405 -28.02 3.47 53.53
#